data_AF-A0A519VXV1-F1
#
_entry.id   AF-A0A519VXV1-F1
#
_cell.length_a   1.000
_cell.length_b   1.000
_cell.length_c   1.000
_cell.angle_alpha   90.00
_cell.angle_beta   90.00
_cell.angle_gamma   90.00
#
_symmetry.space_group_name_H-M   'P 1'
#
loop_
_entity.id
_entity.type
_entity.pdbx_description
1 polymer ?
#
loop_
_entity_poly.entity_id
_entity_poly.type
_entity_poly.pdbx_seq_one_letter_code
_entity_poly.pdbx_strand_id
1 'polypeptide(L)'
;MNHTFHIPVLGLGYSIDTPLKVARYGISSVVSIVDDELIERMRGYICGIHKEPYQAIEKKEPDARARRITAYLNLLSDLIDEQISALKLQEFDTDTDLDKYFELLPENSQLKADYKLMLEMPESYDKTALQEKLKDSIVPGKIDVNIMSKVDKANSY
;
A
#
# COMPACT_ATOMS: atom_id res chain seq x y z
N MET A 1 -13.07 4.92 5.60
CA MET A 1 -12.62 3.80 4.75
C MET A 1 -13.18 4.13 3.37
N ASN A 2 -12.32 4.47 2.41
CA ASN A 2 -12.77 5.07 1.14
C ASN A 2 -13.41 4.02 0.21
N HIS A 3 -12.99 2.75 0.34
CA HIS A 3 -13.58 1.60 -0.33
C HIS A 3 -14.47 0.80 0.62
N THR A 4 -15.45 0.11 0.05
CA THR A 4 -16.37 -0.80 0.77
C THR A 4 -15.87 -2.24 0.80
N PHE A 5 -14.73 -2.52 0.15
CA PHE A 5 -14.07 -3.83 0.13
C PHE A 5 -12.59 -3.72 0.53
N HIS A 6 -11.99 -4.86 0.84
CA HIS A 6 -10.55 -5.01 1.03
C HIS A 6 -10.08 -6.28 0.32
N ILE A 7 -8.79 -6.34 -0.04
CA ILE A 7 -8.19 -7.55 -0.61
C ILE A 7 -7.79 -8.47 0.55
N PRO A 8 -8.40 -9.67 0.67
CA PRO A 8 -8.10 -10.59 1.75
C PRO A 8 -6.76 -11.29 1.53
N VAL A 9 -6.36 -12.16 2.45
CA VAL A 9 -5.22 -13.06 2.22
C VAL A 9 -5.56 -14.07 1.13
N LEU A 10 -4.76 -14.11 0.06
CA LEU A 10 -5.00 -14.95 -1.12
C LEU A 10 -4.19 -16.27 -1.13
N GLY A 11 -3.49 -16.60 -0.04
CA GLY A 11 -2.69 -17.82 0.11
C GLY A 11 -1.29 -17.55 0.67
N LEU A 12 -0.47 -18.59 0.79
CA LEU A 12 0.91 -18.47 1.29
C LEU A 12 1.74 -17.63 0.30
N GLY A 13 2.16 -16.44 0.72
CA GLY A 13 3.04 -15.57 -0.07
C GLY A 13 2.39 -14.84 -1.27
N TYR A 14 1.14 -15.12 -1.64
CA TYR A 14 0.50 -14.49 -2.81
C TYR A 14 0.14 -13.01 -2.60
N SER A 15 -0.20 -12.63 -1.37
CA SER A 15 -0.57 -11.24 -1.04
C SER A 15 0.57 -10.43 -0.43
N ILE A 16 1.81 -10.94 -0.48
CA ILE A 16 2.96 -10.35 0.21
C ILE A 16 3.25 -8.93 -0.30
N ASP A 17 3.23 -8.74 -1.62
CA ASP A 17 3.51 -7.46 -2.29
C ASP A 17 2.26 -6.67 -2.71
N THR A 18 1.06 -7.20 -2.38
CA THR A 18 -0.21 -6.59 -2.79
C THR A 18 -0.35 -5.14 -2.33
N PRO A 19 0.06 -4.75 -1.11
CA PRO A 19 0.01 -3.34 -0.69
C PRO A 19 0.71 -2.39 -1.65
N LEU A 20 1.89 -2.73 -2.17
CA LEU A 20 2.64 -1.88 -3.12
C LEU A 20 1.90 -1.63 -4.43
N LYS A 21 0.95 -2.51 -4.78
CA LYS A 21 0.19 -2.43 -6.03
C LYS A 21 -1.09 -1.62 -5.89
N VAL A 22 -1.72 -1.65 -4.72
CA VAL A 22 -3.10 -1.17 -4.55
C VAL A 22 -3.26 -0.09 -3.49
N ALA A 23 -2.33 0.04 -2.53
CA ALA A 23 -2.47 1.00 -1.44
C ALA A 23 -2.52 2.44 -1.95
N ARG A 24 -1.76 2.77 -3.00
CA ARG A 24 -1.81 4.09 -3.64
C ARG A 24 -3.20 4.51 -4.12
N TYR A 25 -4.10 3.55 -4.38
CA TYR A 25 -5.50 3.78 -4.78
C TYR A 25 -6.49 3.76 -3.62
N GLY A 26 -6.01 3.82 -2.37
CA GLY A 26 -6.86 3.77 -1.17
C GLY A 26 -7.40 2.37 -0.82
N ILE A 27 -7.05 1.34 -1.60
CA ILE A 27 -7.57 -0.03 -1.43
C ILE A 27 -6.81 -0.72 -0.30
N SER A 28 -7.54 -1.19 0.71
CA SER A 28 -6.93 -1.89 1.85
C SER A 28 -6.61 -3.34 1.47
N SER A 29 -5.49 -3.86 1.97
CA SER A 29 -5.06 -5.24 1.69
C SER A 29 -4.31 -5.85 2.87
N VAL A 30 -4.24 -7.19 2.88
CA VAL A 30 -3.61 -7.96 3.96
C VAL A 30 -2.34 -8.66 3.49
N VAL A 31 -1.22 -8.37 4.15
CA VAL A 31 0.06 -9.08 3.97
C VAL A 31 0.03 -10.40 4.72
N SER A 32 0.35 -11.50 4.03
CA SER A 32 0.48 -12.83 4.63
C SER A 32 1.92 -13.10 5.05
N ILE A 33 2.17 -13.08 6.37
CA ILE A 33 3.48 -13.37 6.98
C ILE A 33 3.45 -14.77 7.56
N VAL A 34 4.00 -15.72 6.80
CA VAL A 34 4.05 -17.14 7.16
C VAL A 34 5.45 -17.54 7.61
N ASP A 35 6.45 -17.13 6.84
CA ASP A 35 7.85 -17.50 6.99
C ASP A 35 8.72 -16.24 6.83
N ASP A 36 9.59 -15.99 7.81
CA ASP A 36 10.45 -14.80 7.80
C ASP A 36 11.59 -14.91 6.77
N GLU A 37 11.97 -16.11 6.36
CA GLU A 37 12.93 -16.28 5.26
C GLU A 37 12.32 -15.88 3.91
N LEU A 38 11.04 -16.19 3.68
CA LEU A 38 10.32 -15.70 2.51
C LEU A 38 10.22 -14.18 2.52
N ILE A 39 9.88 -13.59 3.67
CA ILE A 39 9.80 -12.13 3.84
C ILE A 39 11.14 -11.48 3.50
N GLU A 40 12.26 -12.05 3.97
CA GLU A 40 13.58 -11.51 3.70
C GLU A 40 13.97 -11.60 2.22
N ARG A 41 13.66 -12.72 1.55
CA ARG A 41 13.87 -12.83 0.10
C ARG A 41 13.03 -11.81 -0.67
N MET A 42 11.77 -11.61 -0.28
CA MET A 42 10.90 -10.61 -0.89
C MET A 42 11.40 -9.19 -0.64
N ARG A 43 11.92 -8.90 0.56
CA ARG A 43 12.55 -7.62 0.87
C ARG A 43 13.73 -7.35 -0.07
N GLY A 44 14.63 -8.32 -0.25
CA GLY A 44 15.77 -8.21 -1.17
C GLY A 44 15.35 -7.99 -2.62
N TYR A 45 14.32 -8.71 -3.08
CA TYR A 45 13.76 -8.52 -4.42
C TYR A 45 13.18 -7.11 -4.62
N ILE A 46 12.36 -6.63 -3.68
CA ILE A 46 11.74 -5.30 -3.75
C ILE A 46 12.81 -4.21 -3.66
N CYS A 47 13.76 -4.32 -2.74
CA CYS A 47 14.88 -3.37 -2.67
C CYS A 47 15.65 -3.30 -4.00
N GLY A 48 15.89 -4.44 -4.66
CA GLY A 48 16.55 -4.48 -5.97
C GLY A 48 15.77 -3.74 -7.06
N ILE A 49 14.45 -3.89 -7.11
CA ILE A 49 13.58 -3.18 -8.08
C ILE A 49 13.56 -1.68 -7.82
N HIS A 50 13.42 -1.30 -6.55
CA HIS A 50 13.26 0.10 -6.14
C HIS A 50 14.61 0.82 -5.90
N LYS A 51 15.73 0.11 -6.05
CA LYS A 51 17.10 0.60 -5.79
C LYS A 51 17.31 1.07 -4.35
N GLU A 52 16.62 0.44 -3.41
CA GLU A 52 16.79 0.67 -1.97
C GLU A 52 18.05 -0.02 -1.43
N PRO A 53 18.70 0.55 -0.40
CA PRO A 53 19.81 -0.12 0.27
C PRO A 53 19.33 -1.42 0.91
N TYR A 54 20.09 -2.49 0.68
CA TYR A 54 19.76 -3.81 1.20
C TYR A 54 20.98 -4.48 1.81
N GLN A 55 20.85 -4.84 3.09
CA GLN A 55 21.71 -5.77 3.78
C GLN A 55 20.86 -6.91 4.31
N ALA A 56 21.25 -8.15 4.01
CA ALA A 56 20.52 -9.32 4.47
C ALA A 56 20.62 -9.44 6.00
N ILE A 57 19.50 -9.76 6.65
CA ILE A 57 19.44 -10.13 8.06
C ILE A 57 19.59 -11.65 8.13
N GLU A 58 20.69 -12.14 8.67
CA GLU A 58 21.04 -13.55 8.71
C GLU A 58 20.24 -14.33 9.76
N LYS A 59 20.01 -15.62 9.49
CA LYS A 59 19.13 -16.47 10.33
C LYS A 59 19.62 -16.61 11.77
N LYS A 60 20.93 -16.50 11.98
CA LYS A 60 21.58 -16.66 13.29
C LYS A 60 21.66 -15.35 14.08
N GLU A 61 21.24 -14.22 13.50
CA GLU A 61 21.23 -12.97 14.22
C GLU A 61 20.17 -12.99 15.35
N PRO A 62 20.45 -12.30 16.48
CA PRO A 62 19.44 -12.09 17.51
C PRO A 62 18.17 -11.46 16.92
N ASP A 63 17.02 -12.02 17.27
CA ASP A 63 15.70 -11.58 16.84
C ASP A 63 15.52 -11.48 15.31
N ALA A 64 16.25 -12.31 14.54
CA ALA A 64 16.22 -12.29 13.07
C ALA A 64 14.80 -12.24 12.48
N ARG A 65 13.88 -13.06 13.00
CA ARG A 65 12.47 -13.07 12.57
C ARG A 65 11.80 -11.71 12.75
N ALA A 66 11.88 -11.13 13.95
CA ALA A 66 11.24 -9.86 14.25
C ALA A 66 11.86 -8.72 13.43
N ARG A 67 13.20 -8.74 13.28
CA ARG A 67 13.93 -7.74 12.49
C ARG A 67 13.59 -7.81 11.00
N ARG A 68 13.50 -9.01 10.41
CA ARG A 68 13.10 -9.20 9.00
C ARG A 68 11.69 -8.70 8.74
N ILE A 69 10.74 -9.07 9.60
CA ILE A 69 9.35 -8.60 9.49
C ILE A 69 9.28 -7.08 9.60
N THR A 70 9.95 -6.49 10.60
CA THR A 70 9.97 -5.04 10.81
C THR A 70 10.60 -4.31 9.62
N ALA A 71 11.77 -4.76 9.16
CA ALA A 71 12.45 -4.15 8.01
C ALA A 71 11.61 -4.22 6.74
N TYR A 72 10.86 -5.32 6.54
CA TYR A 72 9.96 -5.47 5.41
C TYR A 72 8.74 -4.53 5.51
N LEU A 73 8.09 -4.45 6.66
CA LEU A 73 6.93 -3.58 6.84
C LEU A 73 7.31 -2.09 6.74
N ASN A 74 8.49 -1.72 7.23
CA ASN A 74 9.03 -0.36 7.05
C ASN A 74 9.27 -0.06 5.57
N LEU A 75 9.94 -0.97 4.84
CA LEU A 75 10.14 -0.83 3.40
C LEU A 75 8.81 -0.64 2.65
N LEU A 76 7.78 -1.40 2.99
CA LEU A 76 6.45 -1.23 2.40
C LEU A 76 5.86 0.16 2.71
N SER A 77 5.98 0.60 3.97
CA SER A 77 5.49 1.93 4.38
C SER A 77 6.17 3.04 3.59
N ASP A 78 7.50 3.03 3.55
CA ASP A 78 8.31 4.06 2.90
C ASP A 78 7.96 4.16 1.40
N LEU A 79 7.94 3.01 0.70
CA LEU A 79 7.61 2.97 -0.72
C LEU A 79 6.17 3.43 -1.02
N ILE A 80 5.22 3.16 -0.13
CA ILE A 80 3.83 3.58 -0.31
C ILE A 80 3.69 5.08 -0.05
N ASP A 81 4.39 5.62 0.94
CA ASP A 81 4.42 7.06 1.20
C ASP A 81 5.03 7.83 0.02
N GLU A 82 6.07 7.27 -0.61
CA GLU A 82 6.62 7.80 -1.87
C GLU A 82 5.61 7.74 -3.01
N GLN A 83 4.91 6.60 -3.19
CA GLN A 83 3.87 6.47 -4.21
C GLN A 83 2.74 7.50 -4.01
N ILE A 84 2.31 7.72 -2.77
CA ILE A 84 1.26 8.72 -2.45
C ILE A 84 1.77 10.13 -2.71
N SER A 85 3.01 10.45 -2.34
CA SER A 85 3.61 11.76 -2.59
C SER A 85 3.70 12.02 -4.10
N ALA A 86 4.17 11.05 -4.88
CA ALA A 86 4.22 11.13 -6.33
C ALA A 86 2.83 11.27 -6.95
N LEU A 87 1.83 10.55 -6.44
CA LEU A 87 0.44 10.62 -6.89
C LEU A 87 -0.15 12.02 -6.71
N LYS A 88 0.07 12.65 -5.54
CA LYS A 88 -0.43 14.01 -5.24
C LYS A 88 0.20 15.09 -6.12
N LEU A 89 1.41 14.84 -6.64
CA LEU A 89 2.11 15.77 -7.55
C LEU A 89 1.61 15.69 -9.00
N GLN A 90 0.88 14.65 -9.38
CA GLN A 90 0.33 14.53 -10.73
C GLN A 90 -0.73 15.61 -10.99
N GLU A 91 -0.87 16.02 -12.25
CA GLU A 91 -1.97 16.86 -12.69
C GLU A 91 -3.19 15.98 -13.01
N PHE A 92 -4.39 16.56 -12.92
CA PHE A 92 -5.59 15.87 -13.39
C PHE A 92 -5.58 15.90 -14.91
N ASP A 93 -5.39 14.73 -15.52
CA ASP A 93 -5.32 14.55 -16.97
C ASP A 93 -5.87 13.16 -17.33
N THR A 94 -6.23 12.93 -18.58
CA THR A 94 -6.87 11.67 -18.95
C THR A 94 -5.92 10.49 -18.72
N ASP A 95 -6.41 9.42 -18.08
CA ASP A 95 -5.70 8.15 -17.82
C ASP A 95 -4.46 8.23 -16.91
N THR A 96 -4.35 9.23 -16.02
CA THR A 96 -3.28 9.24 -15.01
C THR A 96 -3.57 8.30 -13.82
N ASP A 97 -2.54 7.99 -13.02
CA ASP A 97 -2.73 7.24 -11.78
C ASP A 97 -3.60 8.04 -10.78
N LEU A 98 -3.57 9.38 -10.84
CA LEU A 98 -4.38 10.26 -10.01
C LEU A 98 -5.86 10.15 -10.37
N ASP A 99 -6.21 10.19 -11.65
CA ASP A 99 -7.59 10.03 -12.12
C ASP A 99 -8.11 8.63 -11.77
N LYS A 100 -7.26 7.61 -11.97
CA LYS A 100 -7.55 6.24 -11.56
C LYS A 100 -7.85 6.09 -10.06
N TYR A 101 -7.22 6.87 -9.19
CA TYR A 101 -7.55 6.89 -7.75
C TYR A 101 -9.04 7.16 -7.53
N PHE A 102 -9.55 8.24 -8.14
CA PHE A 102 -10.93 8.68 -7.96
C PHE A 102 -11.92 7.81 -8.73
N GLU A 103 -11.53 7.30 -9.90
CA GLU A 103 -12.34 6.37 -10.69
C GLU A 103 -12.59 5.04 -9.97
N LEU A 104 -11.61 4.55 -9.21
CA LEU A 104 -11.74 3.29 -8.47
C LEU A 104 -12.59 3.44 -7.20
N LEU A 105 -12.87 4.66 -6.73
CA LEU A 105 -13.72 4.87 -5.57
C LEU A 105 -15.15 4.33 -5.80
N PRO A 106 -15.86 3.93 -4.73
CA PRO A 106 -17.28 3.57 -4.80
C PRO A 106 -18.14 4.71 -5.38
N GLU A 107 -19.19 4.38 -6.13
CA GLU A 107 -20.09 5.38 -6.74
C GLU A 107 -20.80 6.28 -5.72
N ASN A 108 -21.01 5.79 -4.50
CA ASN A 108 -21.62 6.56 -3.41
C ASN A 108 -20.60 7.39 -2.60
N SER A 109 -19.33 7.44 -3.02
CA SER A 109 -18.29 8.23 -2.36
C SER A 109 -18.45 9.71 -2.69
N GLN A 110 -18.49 10.55 -1.65
CA GLN A 110 -18.50 12.01 -1.83
C GLN A 110 -17.26 12.48 -2.60
N LEU A 111 -16.08 11.88 -2.37
CA LEU A 111 -14.86 12.23 -3.09
C LEU A 111 -14.96 11.94 -4.59
N LYS A 112 -15.66 10.87 -4.98
CA LYS A 112 -15.90 10.57 -6.40
C LYS A 112 -16.89 11.54 -7.02
N ALA A 113 -17.91 11.95 -6.28
CA ALA A 113 -18.84 12.99 -6.72
C ALA A 113 -18.12 14.34 -6.91
N ASP A 114 -17.29 14.75 -5.95
CA ASP A 114 -16.46 15.96 -6.03
C ASP A 114 -15.50 15.91 -7.23
N TYR A 115 -14.88 14.75 -7.50
CA TYR A 115 -14.03 14.55 -8.67
C TYR A 115 -14.80 14.70 -10.00
N LYS A 116 -15.97 14.04 -10.13
CA LYS A 116 -16.82 14.18 -11.34
C LYS A 116 -17.25 15.63 -11.56
N LEU A 117 -17.61 16.34 -10.48
CA LEU A 117 -17.92 17.77 -10.55
C LEU A 117 -16.71 18.58 -11.06
N MET A 118 -15.52 18.32 -10.53
CA MET A 118 -14.28 18.99 -10.95
C MET A 118 -14.01 18.84 -12.46
N LEU A 119 -14.28 17.67 -13.04
CA LEU A 119 -14.12 17.42 -14.47
C LEU A 119 -15.06 18.26 -15.35
N GLU A 120 -16.27 18.54 -14.87
CA GLU A 120 -17.28 19.33 -15.59
C GLU A 120 -17.07 20.85 -15.44
N MET A 121 -16.24 21.28 -14.49
CA MET A 121 -15.99 22.69 -14.23
C MET A 121 -15.07 23.32 -15.30
N PRO A 122 -15.36 24.55 -15.74
CA PRO A 122 -14.43 25.32 -16.56
C PRO A 122 -13.19 25.71 -15.75
N GLU A 123 -12.09 25.97 -16.45
CA GLU A 123 -10.86 26.48 -15.83
C GLU A 123 -11.15 27.78 -15.07
N SER A 124 -10.95 27.72 -13.76
CA SER A 124 -11.31 28.76 -12.81
C SER A 124 -10.59 28.55 -11.48
N TYR A 125 -10.53 29.61 -10.67
CA TYR A 125 -9.98 29.53 -9.30
C TYR A 125 -10.69 28.45 -8.46
N ASP A 126 -12.01 28.33 -8.60
CA ASP A 126 -12.80 27.34 -7.86
C ASP A 126 -12.43 25.90 -8.26
N LYS A 127 -12.14 25.66 -9.56
CA LYS A 127 -11.67 24.36 -10.04
C LYS A 127 -10.31 24.01 -9.43
N THR A 128 -9.37 24.96 -9.43
CA THR A 128 -8.04 24.76 -8.82
C THR A 128 -8.15 24.46 -7.32
N ALA A 129 -8.98 25.21 -6.58
CA ALA A 129 -9.20 24.96 -5.15
C ALA A 129 -9.82 23.57 -4.89
N LEU A 130 -10.73 23.12 -5.75
CA LEU A 130 -11.32 21.78 -5.66
C LEU A 130 -10.28 20.69 -5.96
N GLN A 131 -9.42 20.89 -6.97
CA GLN A 131 -8.31 19.98 -7.28
C GLN A 131 -7.35 19.82 -6.09
N GLU A 132 -6.96 20.93 -5.44
CA GLU A 132 -6.13 20.89 -4.23
C GLU A 132 -6.81 20.13 -3.10
N LYS A 133 -8.09 20.42 -2.83
CA LYS A 133 -8.89 19.70 -1.82
C LYS A 133 -8.97 18.19 -2.10
N LEU A 134 -9.14 17.80 -3.37
CA LEU A 134 -9.18 16.41 -3.80
C LEU A 134 -7.82 15.73 -3.54
N LYS A 135 -6.72 16.36 -3.94
CA LYS A 135 -5.35 15.86 -3.70
C LYS A 135 -5.05 15.72 -2.20
N ASP A 136 -5.46 16.67 -1.38
CA ASP A 136 -5.28 16.62 0.07
C ASP A 136 -6.07 15.47 0.72
N SER A 137 -7.21 15.11 0.14
CA SER A 137 -8.08 14.03 0.60
C SER A 137 -7.56 12.63 0.26
N ILE A 138 -6.51 12.51 -0.58
CA ILE A 138 -5.91 11.23 -0.93
C ILE A 138 -5.23 10.64 0.30
N VAL A 139 -5.66 9.43 0.63
CA VAL A 139 -5.06 8.57 1.66
C VAL A 139 -4.71 7.20 1.08
N PRO A 140 -3.61 6.57 1.54
CA PRO A 140 -3.32 5.20 1.18
C PRO A 140 -4.33 4.21 1.77
N GLY A 141 -4.44 3.06 1.12
CA GLY A 141 -5.15 1.91 1.65
C GLY A 141 -4.47 1.35 2.88
N LYS A 142 -5.24 0.82 3.82
CA LYS A 142 -4.68 0.20 5.02
C LYS A 142 -3.92 -1.08 4.67
N ILE A 143 -2.82 -1.29 5.37
CA ILE A 143 -2.00 -2.50 5.27
C ILE A 143 -2.19 -3.27 6.56
N ASP A 144 -3.03 -4.28 6.50
CA ASP A 144 -3.20 -5.20 7.62
C ASP A 144 -2.22 -6.37 7.45
N VAL A 145 -1.89 -7.04 8.56
CA VAL A 145 -0.93 -8.14 8.56
C VAL A 145 -1.58 -9.39 9.16
N ASN A 146 -1.52 -10.49 8.43
CA ASN A 146 -1.83 -11.82 8.94
C ASN A 146 -0.53 -12.54 9.29
N ILE A 147 -0.26 -12.72 10.59
CA ILE A 147 0.92 -13.45 11.06
C ILE A 147 0.49 -14.88 11.41
N MET A 148 0.92 -15.84 10.60
CA MET A 148 0.77 -17.27 10.91
C MET A 148 1.97 -17.74 11.72
N SER A 149 1.73 -18.22 12.93
CA SER A 149 2.72 -18.93 13.74
C SER A 149 2.38 -20.41 13.79
N LYS A 150 3.27 -21.27 13.29
CA LYS A 150 3.17 -22.70 13.56
C LYS A 150 3.60 -22.96 15.01
N VAL A 151 2.71 -23.51 15.83
CA VAL A 151 3.00 -23.89 17.22
C VAL A 151 3.61 -25.30 17.21
N ASP A 152 4.89 -25.41 16.87
CA ASP A 152 5.60 -26.69 16.99
C ASP A 152 6.29 -26.75 18.36
N LYS A 153 5.55 -27.17 19.39
CA LYS A 153 6.05 -27.88 20.59
C LYS A 153 4.89 -28.25 21.53
N ALA A 154 4.66 -29.55 21.74
CA ALA A 154 4.15 -30.01 23.03
C ALA A 154 5.27 -29.75 24.03
N ASN A 155 5.05 -28.85 24.99
CA ASN A 155 5.89 -28.77 26.19
C ASN A 155 5.61 -30.04 26.99
N SER A 156 6.34 -31.11 26.70
CA SER A 156 6.37 -32.29 27.55
C SER A 156 7.11 -31.91 28.84
N TYR A 157 6.37 -31.86 29.94
CA TYR A 157 6.92 -31.79 31.30
C TYR A 157 7.55 -33.12 31.70
#